data_AF-E4Y8H9-F1
#
_entry.id   AF-E4Y8H9-F1
#
_cell.length_a   1.000
_cell.length_b   1.000
_cell.length_c   1.000
_cell.angle_alpha   90.00
_cell.angle_beta   90.00
_cell.angle_gamma   90.00
#
_symmetry.space_group_name_H-M   'P 1'
#
loop_
_entity.id
_entity.type
_entity.pdbx_description
1 polymer ?
#
loop_
_entity_poly.entity_id
_entity_poly.type
_entity_poly.pdbx_seq_one_letter_code
_entity_poly.pdbx_strand_id
1 'polypeptide(L)'
;MKLFNFFTVGALASQVTLSRTRRDVAYSFSGEEAADFYSDILADISGDTVDEIDQMIMNLMGESEEGLRNMGELGMRKFRQLKIVVLWLQQEQKFGRYCYYGCYCLPEGSHNLAQGGYGKPQDNIDRSCKDFKQCYRCLNEEFGDTSKGCAGEEFGYRFDLLTNADGSKDVQCTNSLGSCRRSVCECDLQLARALSKYESEWDESLHSVKGDFDRETTCAVPPGGGNPILECCGDKTTFPFNQPRRANQCCDGPEAKPLGQC
;
A
#
# COMPACT_ATOMS: atom_id res chain seq x y z
N MET A 1 -59.40 -43.80 -33.62
CA MET A 1 -57.99 -44.15 -33.33
C MET A 1 -57.29 -42.91 -32.80
N LYS A 2 -56.80 -43.00 -31.55
CA LYS A 2 -55.75 -42.23 -30.87
C LYS A 2 -55.92 -40.70 -30.68
N LEU A 3 -56.31 -40.35 -29.46
CA LEU A 3 -56.02 -39.08 -28.78
C LEU A 3 -54.50 -38.89 -28.62
N PHE A 4 -54.00 -37.69 -28.89
CA PHE A 4 -52.67 -37.25 -28.44
C PHE A 4 -52.81 -35.96 -27.63
N ASN A 5 -52.59 -36.08 -26.33
CA ASN A 5 -52.38 -34.98 -25.39
C ASN A 5 -51.04 -34.30 -25.72
N PHE A 6 -51.07 -33.00 -26.02
CA PHE A 6 -49.88 -32.16 -25.97
C PHE A 6 -49.83 -31.48 -24.59
N PHE A 7 -48.99 -32.01 -23.70
CA PHE A 7 -48.55 -31.30 -22.51
C PHE A 7 -47.54 -30.23 -22.94
N THR A 8 -47.91 -28.96 -22.79
CA THR A 8 -46.97 -27.83 -22.88
C THR A 8 -46.13 -27.81 -21.60
N VAL A 9 -44.85 -28.15 -21.73
CA VAL A 9 -43.85 -27.94 -20.66
C VAL A 9 -43.53 -26.45 -20.63
N GLY A 10 -44.05 -25.75 -19.63
CA GLY A 10 -43.65 -24.38 -19.33
C GLY A 10 -42.21 -24.37 -18.83
N ALA A 11 -41.31 -23.75 -19.59
CA ALA A 11 -39.97 -23.46 -19.14
C ALA A 11 -40.04 -22.34 -18.08
N LEU A 12 -39.92 -22.71 -16.81
CA LEU A 12 -39.58 -21.75 -15.76
C LEU A 12 -38.11 -21.40 -15.93
N ALA A 13 -37.85 -20.28 -16.60
CA ALA A 13 -36.52 -19.66 -16.59
C ALA A 13 -36.25 -19.16 -15.17
N SER A 14 -35.46 -19.90 -14.39
CA SER A 14 -34.87 -19.41 -13.16
C SER A 14 -34.01 -18.19 -13.49
N GLN A 15 -34.50 -17.01 -13.15
CA GLN A 15 -33.69 -15.81 -13.05
C GLN A 15 -32.72 -16.01 -11.89
N VAL A 16 -31.52 -16.50 -12.19
CA VAL A 16 -30.37 -16.28 -11.31
C VAL A 16 -30.04 -14.80 -11.42
N THR A 17 -30.63 -14.00 -10.56
CA THR A 17 -30.10 -12.66 -10.27
C THR A 17 -28.70 -12.85 -9.72
N LEU A 18 -27.70 -12.71 -10.58
CA LEU A 18 -26.34 -12.41 -10.14
C LEU A 18 -26.44 -11.12 -9.33
N SER A 19 -26.51 -11.24 -8.01
CA SER A 19 -26.30 -10.13 -7.10
C SER A 19 -24.84 -9.70 -7.28
N ARG A 20 -24.58 -8.86 -8.28
CA ARG A 20 -23.40 -8.00 -8.25
C ARG A 20 -23.59 -7.16 -7.01
N THR A 21 -22.82 -7.45 -5.97
CA THR A 21 -22.66 -6.56 -4.82
C THR A 21 -22.39 -5.17 -5.38
N ARG A 22 -23.37 -4.27 -5.25
CA ARG A 22 -23.26 -2.91 -5.75
C ARG A 22 -22.16 -2.24 -4.93
N ARG A 23 -21.02 -1.99 -5.57
CA ARG A 23 -19.94 -1.15 -5.04
C ARG A 23 -20.12 0.21 -5.69
N ASP A 24 -20.33 1.23 -4.88
CA ASP A 24 -20.42 2.60 -5.38
C ASP A 24 -19.00 3.20 -5.35
N VAL A 25 -18.60 3.81 -6.47
CA VAL A 25 -17.32 4.53 -6.58
C VAL A 25 -17.50 5.90 -5.92
N ALA A 26 -16.84 6.10 -4.78
CA ALA A 26 -16.85 7.39 -4.08
C ALA A 26 -15.96 8.41 -4.81
N TYR A 27 -14.75 7.99 -5.19
CA TYR A 27 -13.76 8.82 -5.88
C TYR A 27 -12.99 8.00 -6.91
N SER A 28 -12.55 8.65 -7.99
CA SER A 28 -11.73 8.02 -9.04
C SER A 28 -10.52 8.90 -9.35
N PHE A 29 -9.36 8.26 -9.48
CA PHE A 29 -8.07 8.89 -9.67
C PHE A 29 -7.44 8.38 -10.97
N SER A 30 -7.00 9.32 -11.80
CA SER A 30 -6.20 9.13 -13.00
C SER A 30 -4.68 9.02 -12.71
N GLY A 31 -4.22 9.56 -11.57
CA GLY A 31 -2.81 9.60 -11.18
C GLY A 31 -2.02 10.77 -11.76
N GLU A 32 -2.71 11.72 -12.39
CA GLU A 32 -2.13 12.93 -12.99
C GLU A 32 -2.84 14.20 -12.49
N GLU A 33 -3.60 14.11 -11.41
CA GLU A 33 -4.28 15.26 -10.83
C GLU A 33 -3.30 16.29 -10.26
N ALA A 34 -3.78 17.53 -10.17
CA ALA A 34 -3.07 18.61 -9.51
C ALA A 34 -3.08 18.45 -7.98
N ALA A 35 -2.17 19.16 -7.31
CA ALA A 35 -1.97 19.03 -5.86
C ALA A 35 -3.18 19.46 -5.02
N ASP A 36 -3.96 20.43 -5.50
CA ASP A 36 -5.20 20.91 -4.88
C ASP A 36 -6.26 19.82 -4.81
N PHE A 37 -6.48 19.08 -5.91
CA PHE A 37 -7.40 17.95 -5.93
C PHE A 37 -7.11 16.92 -4.83
N TYR A 38 -5.85 16.52 -4.67
CA TYR A 38 -5.48 15.58 -3.61
C TYR A 38 -5.69 16.16 -2.21
N SER A 39 -5.49 17.46 -2.05
CA SER A 39 -5.67 18.14 -0.77
C SER A 39 -7.15 18.20 -0.37
N ASP A 40 -8.03 18.49 -1.33
CA ASP A 40 -9.49 18.51 -1.13
C ASP A 40 -10.02 17.12 -0.75
N ILE A 41 -9.56 16.06 -1.42
CA ILE A 41 -9.92 14.68 -1.07
C ILE A 41 -9.43 14.32 0.34
N LEU A 42 -8.20 14.68 0.70
CA LEU A 42 -7.67 14.39 2.02
C LEU A 42 -8.48 15.09 3.12
N ALA A 43 -8.90 16.32 2.87
CA ALA A 43 -9.76 17.09 3.77
C ALA A 43 -11.16 16.44 3.93
N ASP A 44 -11.78 16.00 2.83
CA ASP A 44 -13.06 15.26 2.89
C ASP A 44 -12.93 13.94 3.66
N ILE A 45 -11.88 13.17 3.39
CA ILE A 45 -11.63 11.88 4.06
C ILE A 45 -11.42 12.09 5.57
N SER A 46 -10.69 13.13 5.98
CA SER A 46 -10.44 13.43 7.39
C SER A 46 -11.56 14.22 8.08
N GLY A 47 -12.61 14.61 7.36
CA GLY A 47 -13.66 15.49 7.87
C GLY A 47 -13.12 16.84 8.36
N ASP A 48 -12.17 17.41 7.61
CA ASP A 48 -11.43 18.64 7.94
C ASP A 48 -10.67 18.59 9.28
N THR A 49 -10.49 17.40 9.86
CA THR A 49 -9.68 17.22 11.05
C THR A 49 -8.21 17.14 10.69
N VAL A 50 -7.36 17.60 11.59
CA VAL A 50 -5.91 17.50 11.45
C VAL A 50 -5.37 16.46 12.42
N ASP A 51 -4.52 15.58 11.92
CA ASP A 51 -3.79 14.62 12.72
C ASP A 51 -2.71 15.34 13.54
N GLU A 52 -2.82 15.24 14.87
CA GLU A 52 -1.89 15.87 15.81
C GLU A 52 -0.45 15.40 15.61
N ILE A 53 -0.22 14.12 15.28
CA ILE A 53 1.14 13.60 15.03
C ILE A 53 1.69 14.18 13.74
N ASP A 54 0.86 14.26 12.69
CA ASP A 54 1.23 14.86 11.41
C ASP A 54 1.63 16.34 11.63
N GLN A 55 0.84 17.10 12.42
CA GLN A 55 1.22 18.47 12.81
C GLN A 55 2.54 18.53 13.60
N MET A 56 2.75 17.63 14.56
CA MET A 56 4.00 17.57 15.33
C MET A 56 5.20 17.31 14.41
N ILE A 57 5.08 16.38 13.48
CA ILE A 57 6.11 16.05 12.49
C ILE A 57 6.41 17.28 11.63
N MET A 58 5.39 17.93 11.08
CA MET A 58 5.56 19.14 10.27
C MET A 58 6.27 20.26 11.05
N ASN A 59 5.92 20.43 12.32
CA ASN A 59 6.56 21.42 13.20
C ASN A 59 8.03 21.06 13.51
N LEU A 60 8.33 19.79 13.76
CA LEU A 60 9.69 19.29 14.08
C LEU A 60 10.63 19.31 12.89
N MET A 61 10.11 18.96 11.71
CA MET A 61 10.84 19.09 10.46
C MET A 61 11.13 20.56 10.11
N GLY A 62 10.53 21.52 10.84
CA GLY A 62 10.84 22.94 10.77
C GLY A 62 10.73 23.45 9.34
N GLU A 63 9.69 23.04 8.61
CA GLU A 63 9.63 23.25 7.16
C GLU A 63 9.66 24.74 6.80
N SER A 64 10.84 25.22 6.42
CA SER A 64 10.97 26.25 5.42
C SER A 64 10.45 25.69 4.09
N GLU A 65 9.93 26.56 3.21
CA GLU A 65 9.49 26.19 1.85
C GLU A 65 10.50 25.30 1.08
N GLU A 66 11.77 25.28 1.46
CA GLU A 66 12.85 24.50 0.81
C GLU A 66 12.75 22.98 1.03
N GLY A 67 12.25 22.49 2.17
CA GLY A 67 12.09 21.05 2.45
C GLY A 67 11.01 20.40 1.58
N LEU A 68 9.87 21.09 1.47
CA LEU A 68 8.76 20.72 0.58
C LEU A 68 9.13 20.88 -0.90
N ARG A 69 9.99 21.86 -1.24
CA ARG A 69 10.54 22.05 -2.60
C ARG A 69 11.52 20.95 -3.02
N ASN A 70 12.25 20.34 -2.09
CA ASN A 70 13.18 19.25 -2.39
C ASN A 70 12.45 17.96 -2.77
N MET A 71 11.21 17.77 -2.32
CA MET A 71 10.34 16.74 -2.88
C MET A 71 9.72 17.31 -4.17
N GLY A 72 10.22 16.87 -5.32
CA GLY A 72 9.62 17.23 -6.60
C GLY A 72 8.11 16.95 -6.60
N GLU A 73 7.34 17.70 -7.41
CA GLU A 73 5.88 17.60 -7.50
C GLU A 73 5.37 16.14 -7.61
N LEU A 74 6.13 15.31 -8.33
CA LEU A 74 5.87 13.88 -8.50
C LEU A 74 5.98 13.06 -7.20
N GLY A 75 7.02 13.30 -6.38
CA GLY A 75 7.17 12.62 -5.09
C GLY A 75 6.05 12.98 -4.13
N MET A 76 5.66 14.26 -4.11
CA MET A 76 4.52 14.73 -3.33
C MET A 76 3.19 14.11 -3.81
N ARG A 77 3.02 13.92 -5.12
CA ARG A 77 1.84 13.22 -5.68
C ARG A 77 1.76 11.79 -5.15
N LYS A 78 2.86 11.04 -5.24
CA LYS A 78 2.91 9.65 -4.78
C LYS A 78 2.62 9.53 -3.28
N PHE A 79 3.18 10.44 -2.48
CA PHE A 79 2.91 10.48 -1.04
C PHE A 79 1.44 10.74 -0.74
N ARG A 80 0.81 11.71 -1.42
CA ARG A 80 -0.62 12.01 -1.24
C ARG A 80 -1.50 10.82 -1.63
N GLN A 81 -1.17 10.10 -2.71
CA GLN A 81 -1.92 8.89 -3.09
C GLN A 81 -1.81 7.79 -2.02
N LEU A 82 -0.60 7.52 -1.51
CA LEU A 82 -0.42 6.58 -0.42
C LEU A 82 -1.24 6.99 0.83
N LYS A 83 -1.17 8.27 1.21
CA LYS A 83 -1.93 8.82 2.34
C LYS A 83 -3.43 8.62 2.15
N ILE A 84 -3.97 8.93 0.96
CA ILE A 84 -5.39 8.72 0.63
C ILE A 84 -5.80 7.25 0.75
N VAL A 85 -5.03 6.33 0.14
CA VAL A 85 -5.36 4.89 0.16
C VAL A 85 -5.34 4.33 1.58
N VAL A 86 -4.38 4.76 2.41
CA VAL A 86 -4.31 4.40 3.83
C VAL A 86 -5.49 4.97 4.61
N LEU A 87 -5.68 6.29 4.60
CA LEU A 87 -6.72 6.96 5.38
C LEU A 87 -8.14 6.52 5.00
N TRP A 88 -8.37 6.17 3.72
CA TRP A 88 -9.64 5.65 3.27
C TRP A 88 -10.01 4.34 3.97
N LEU A 89 -9.04 3.45 4.20
CA LEU A 89 -9.30 2.13 4.80
C LEU A 89 -9.27 2.15 6.34
N GLN A 90 -8.82 3.23 6.97
CA GLN A 90 -8.72 3.34 8.42
C GLN A 90 -10.03 3.69 9.11
N GLN A 91 -10.13 3.29 10.38
CA GLN A 91 -11.18 3.72 11.29
C GLN A 91 -10.91 5.14 11.81
N GLU A 92 -9.65 5.43 12.17
CA GLU A 92 -9.19 6.77 12.56
C GLU A 92 -8.27 7.35 11.49
N GLN A 93 -8.57 8.54 10.99
CA GLN A 93 -7.78 9.19 9.94
C GLN A 93 -6.47 9.82 10.46
N LYS A 94 -5.59 8.97 11.01
CA LYS A 94 -4.31 9.35 11.63
C LYS A 94 -3.14 8.72 10.90
N PHE A 95 -2.73 9.33 9.79
CA PHE A 95 -1.62 8.84 8.98
C PHE A 95 -0.26 9.00 9.68
N GLY A 96 -0.10 10.08 10.45
CA GLY A 96 1.12 10.42 11.19
C GLY A 96 1.55 9.31 12.15
N ARG A 97 0.61 8.49 12.64
CA ARG A 97 0.87 7.26 13.44
C ARG A 97 1.92 6.34 12.83
N TYR A 98 2.05 6.32 11.50
CA TYR A 98 2.94 5.42 10.77
C TYR A 98 4.22 6.10 10.26
N CYS A 99 4.34 7.41 10.40
CA CYS A 99 5.57 8.14 10.10
C CYS A 99 6.54 7.97 11.28
N TYR A 100 7.79 7.57 11.02
CA TYR A 100 8.79 7.32 12.08
C TYR A 100 8.34 6.26 13.11
N TYR A 101 7.65 5.22 12.64
CA TYR A 101 7.14 4.14 13.49
C TYR A 101 7.96 2.86 13.33
N GLY A 102 8.45 2.34 14.45
CA GLY A 102 9.26 1.14 14.50
C GLY A 102 10.51 1.24 13.61
N CYS A 103 10.92 0.09 13.08
CA CYS A 103 12.13 0.01 12.28
C CYS A 103 11.94 0.35 10.81
N TYR A 104 10.74 0.18 10.26
CA TYR A 104 10.44 0.17 8.83
C TYR A 104 9.35 1.16 8.39
N CYS A 105 8.40 1.56 9.22
CA CYS A 105 7.35 2.46 8.75
C CYS A 105 7.87 3.88 8.58
N LEU A 106 7.95 4.31 7.30
CA LEU A 106 8.27 5.67 6.86
C LEU A 106 9.33 6.35 7.74
N PRO A 107 10.55 5.78 7.84
CA PRO A 107 11.58 6.27 8.76
C PRO A 107 12.11 7.66 8.38
N GLU A 108 11.79 8.15 7.19
CA GLU A 108 12.08 9.48 6.68
C GLU A 108 10.79 10.29 6.43
N GLY A 109 9.68 9.87 7.02
CA GLY A 109 8.37 10.51 6.88
C GLY A 109 7.86 10.45 5.44
N SER A 110 7.66 11.64 4.86
CA SER A 110 7.14 11.81 3.50
C SER A 110 8.20 11.60 2.41
N HIS A 111 9.49 11.56 2.77
CA HIS A 111 10.59 11.29 1.85
C HIS A 111 10.88 9.79 1.74
N ASN A 112 11.37 9.34 0.57
CA ASN A 112 11.92 7.99 0.38
C ASN A 112 11.00 6.87 0.90
N LEU A 113 9.71 6.94 0.55
CA LEU A 113 8.60 6.16 1.15
C LEU A 113 8.92 4.66 1.27
N ALA A 114 9.50 4.07 0.24
CA ALA A 114 9.81 2.65 0.15
C ALA A 114 11.28 2.30 0.42
N GLN A 115 12.12 3.27 0.81
CA GLN A 115 13.53 3.07 1.15
C GLN A 115 13.79 3.13 2.66
N GLY A 116 15.02 2.81 3.06
CA GLY A 116 15.39 2.73 4.48
C GLY A 116 14.81 1.50 5.18
N GLY A 117 14.83 1.55 6.51
CA GLY A 117 14.41 0.43 7.35
C GLY A 117 15.45 -0.69 7.47
N TYR A 118 15.66 -1.20 8.67
CA TYR A 118 16.61 -2.29 8.95
C TYR A 118 16.27 -2.99 10.27
N GLY A 119 16.92 -4.10 10.57
CA GLY A 119 16.68 -4.81 11.82
C GLY A 119 15.49 -5.76 11.77
N LYS A 120 14.96 -6.05 12.96
CA LYS A 120 13.78 -6.89 13.13
C LYS A 120 12.55 -5.99 13.27
N PRO A 121 11.43 -6.27 12.57
CA PRO A 121 10.19 -5.57 12.82
C PRO A 121 9.74 -5.71 14.27
N GLN A 122 9.29 -4.61 14.86
CA GLN A 122 8.90 -4.54 16.28
C GLN A 122 7.53 -5.17 16.54
N ASP A 123 6.58 -4.98 15.62
CA ASP A 123 5.20 -5.48 15.72
C ASP A 123 4.62 -5.83 14.33
N ASN A 124 3.29 -6.01 14.23
CA ASN A 124 2.63 -6.32 12.96
C ASN A 124 2.52 -5.11 12.03
N ILE A 125 2.39 -3.89 12.57
CA ILE A 125 2.40 -2.65 11.78
C ILE A 125 3.76 -2.49 11.10
N ASP A 126 4.83 -2.57 11.89
CA ASP A 126 6.21 -2.45 11.42
C ASP A 126 6.58 -3.58 10.43
N ARG A 127 6.07 -4.79 10.66
CA ARG A 127 6.20 -5.90 9.69
C ARG A 127 5.52 -5.58 8.36
N SER A 128 4.33 -4.99 8.40
CA SER A 128 3.59 -4.60 7.19
C SER A 128 4.37 -3.57 6.37
N CYS A 129 5.02 -2.62 7.04
CA CYS A 129 5.91 -1.65 6.41
C CYS A 129 7.17 -2.29 5.83
N LYS A 130 7.74 -3.30 6.49
CA LYS A 130 8.83 -4.09 5.92
C LYS A 130 8.38 -4.81 4.63
N ASP A 131 7.22 -5.44 4.66
CA ASP A 131 6.70 -6.18 3.50
C ASP A 131 6.39 -5.23 2.33
N PHE A 132 5.88 -4.03 2.61
CA PHE A 132 5.75 -2.94 1.63
C PHE A 132 7.08 -2.59 0.95
N LYS A 133 8.15 -2.38 1.73
CA LYS A 133 9.49 -2.10 1.16
C LYS A 133 10.02 -3.27 0.33
N GLN A 134 9.72 -4.51 0.74
CA GLN A 134 10.06 -5.70 -0.04
C GLN A 134 9.30 -5.74 -1.37
N CYS A 135 8.01 -5.37 -1.39
CA CYS A 135 7.22 -5.22 -2.60
C CYS A 135 7.88 -4.22 -3.58
N TYR A 136 8.29 -3.05 -3.08
CA TYR A 136 8.97 -2.02 -3.90
C TYR A 136 10.36 -2.44 -4.38
N ARG A 137 11.12 -3.18 -3.57
CA ARG A 137 12.38 -3.78 -4.01
C ARG A 137 12.14 -4.66 -5.24
N CYS A 138 11.13 -5.53 -5.18
CA CYS A 138 10.78 -6.41 -6.30
C CYS A 138 10.23 -5.65 -7.50
N LEU A 139 9.48 -4.56 -7.25
CA LEU A 139 9.01 -3.66 -8.30
C LEU A 139 10.19 -3.03 -9.05
N ASN A 140 11.17 -2.53 -8.32
CA ASN A 140 12.37 -1.93 -8.91
C ASN A 140 13.23 -2.97 -9.64
N GLU A 141 13.26 -4.23 -9.20
CA GLU A 141 13.94 -5.31 -9.91
C GLU A 141 13.24 -5.65 -11.24
N GLU A 142 11.91 -5.81 -11.21
CA GLU A 142 11.10 -6.24 -12.35
C GLU A 142 10.91 -5.15 -13.43
N PHE A 143 10.91 -3.88 -13.02
CA PHE A 143 10.67 -2.74 -13.90
C PHE A 143 11.87 -1.78 -14.04
N GLY A 144 13.01 -2.11 -13.42
CA GLY A 144 14.19 -1.25 -13.15
C GLY A 144 14.95 -0.63 -14.32
N ASP A 145 14.40 -0.66 -15.52
CA ASP A 145 14.83 0.25 -16.57
C ASP A 145 14.07 1.58 -16.42
N THR A 146 14.56 2.44 -15.52
CA THR A 146 13.96 3.76 -15.22
C THR A 146 13.92 4.68 -16.45
N SER A 147 14.73 4.40 -17.48
CA SER A 147 14.68 5.09 -18.78
C SER A 147 13.35 4.87 -19.52
N LYS A 148 12.53 3.89 -19.09
CA LYS A 148 11.20 3.55 -19.62
C LYS A 148 10.03 4.02 -18.73
N GLY A 149 10.29 4.85 -17.72
CA GLY A 149 9.22 5.52 -16.96
C GLY A 149 8.58 4.68 -15.86
N CYS A 150 9.33 3.79 -15.21
CA CYS A 150 8.93 3.15 -13.95
C CYS A 150 10.00 3.35 -12.88
N ALA A 151 9.79 4.37 -12.05
CA ALA A 151 10.45 4.55 -10.77
C ALA A 151 9.30 4.55 -9.76
N GLY A 152 9.16 3.49 -8.97
CA GLY A 152 7.94 3.23 -8.17
C GLY A 152 7.52 4.37 -7.25
N GLU A 153 8.46 5.23 -6.87
CA GLU A 153 8.25 6.41 -6.01
C GLU A 153 7.92 7.70 -6.79
N GLU A 154 8.08 7.72 -8.12
CA GLU A 154 8.04 8.94 -8.95
C GLU A 154 6.80 9.05 -9.86
N PHE A 155 5.85 8.11 -9.80
CA PHE A 155 4.65 8.14 -10.64
C PHE A 155 3.37 7.98 -9.84
N GLY A 156 2.36 8.75 -10.23
CA GLY A 156 0.99 8.52 -9.79
C GLY A 156 0.35 7.32 -10.51
N TYR A 157 -0.59 6.67 -9.84
CA TYR A 157 -1.35 5.53 -10.36
C TYR A 157 -2.86 5.80 -10.35
N ARG A 158 -3.59 4.96 -11.10
CA ARG A 158 -5.05 5.02 -11.21
C ARG A 158 -5.70 4.09 -10.20
N PHE A 159 -6.67 4.59 -9.47
CA PHE A 159 -7.43 3.82 -8.50
C PHE A 159 -8.79 4.44 -8.23
N ASP A 160 -9.70 3.63 -7.71
CA ASP A 160 -11.03 4.04 -7.27
C ASP A 160 -11.18 3.75 -5.78
N LEU A 161 -11.73 4.71 -5.04
CA LEU A 161 -12.17 4.53 -3.66
C LEU A 161 -13.61 4.03 -3.69
N LEU A 162 -13.84 2.88 -3.06
CA LEU A 162 -15.11 2.16 -3.11
C LEU A 162 -15.77 2.14 -1.74
N THR A 163 -17.09 2.31 -1.75
CA THR A 163 -17.96 2.00 -0.61
C THR A 163 -18.83 0.81 -0.98
N ASN A 164 -18.73 -0.26 -0.20
CA ASN A 164 -19.54 -1.45 -0.34
C ASN A 164 -20.95 -1.21 0.22
N ALA A 165 -21.89 -2.08 -0.14
CA ALA A 165 -23.28 -1.98 0.30
C ALA A 165 -23.48 -2.02 1.83
N ASP A 166 -22.54 -2.62 2.57
CA ASP A 166 -22.52 -2.66 4.05
C ASP A 166 -21.82 -1.45 4.68
N GLY A 167 -21.41 -0.47 3.87
CA GLY A 167 -20.66 0.72 4.31
C GLY A 167 -19.16 0.48 4.48
N SER A 168 -18.67 -0.76 4.32
CA SER A 168 -17.22 -1.02 4.36
C SER A 168 -16.52 -0.38 3.17
N LYS A 169 -15.30 0.09 3.40
CA LYS A 169 -14.49 0.77 2.40
C LYS A 169 -13.50 -0.20 1.75
N ASP A 170 -13.28 -0.05 0.46
CA ASP A 170 -12.27 -0.80 -0.31
C ASP A 170 -11.60 0.14 -1.32
N VAL A 171 -10.51 -0.31 -1.92
CA VAL A 171 -9.84 0.41 -3.02
C VAL A 171 -9.63 -0.56 -4.18
N GLN A 172 -9.88 -0.06 -5.38
CA GLN A 172 -9.59 -0.78 -6.61
C GLN A 172 -8.54 -0.03 -7.41
N CYS A 173 -7.37 -0.63 -7.56
CA CYS A 173 -6.37 -0.17 -8.50
C CYS A 173 -6.86 -0.44 -9.95
N THR A 174 -6.84 0.57 -10.83
CA THR A 174 -7.52 0.49 -12.16
C THR A 174 -6.59 0.57 -13.37
N ASN A 175 -5.27 0.69 -13.16
CA ASN A 175 -4.32 0.49 -14.27
C ASN A 175 -4.38 -0.95 -14.82
N SER A 176 -3.85 -1.17 -16.02
CA SER A 176 -3.78 -2.51 -16.62
C SER A 176 -2.93 -3.46 -15.77
N LEU A 177 -3.39 -4.70 -15.60
CA LEU A 177 -2.62 -5.77 -14.98
C LEU A 177 -1.25 -5.91 -15.65
N GLY A 178 -0.18 -6.13 -14.87
CA GLY A 178 1.18 -6.22 -15.39
C GLY A 178 1.87 -4.89 -15.68
N SER A 179 1.18 -3.76 -15.53
CA SER A 179 1.80 -2.44 -15.66
C SER A 179 2.47 -1.98 -14.36
N CYS A 180 3.56 -1.24 -14.47
CA CYS A 180 4.27 -0.68 -13.30
C CYS A 180 3.34 0.10 -12.37
N ARG A 181 2.53 1.03 -12.89
CA ARG A 181 1.59 1.83 -12.09
C ARG A 181 0.56 0.94 -11.35
N ARG A 182 0.17 -0.19 -11.95
CA ARG A 182 -0.70 -1.16 -11.28
C ARG A 182 0.03 -1.83 -10.11
N SER A 183 1.27 -2.26 -10.31
CA SER A 183 2.10 -2.87 -9.27
C SER A 183 2.39 -1.91 -8.11
N VAL A 184 2.65 -0.64 -8.40
CA VAL A 184 2.80 0.42 -7.37
C VAL A 184 1.53 0.53 -6.52
N CYS A 185 0.37 0.67 -7.17
CA CYS A 185 -0.91 0.77 -6.49
C CYS A 185 -1.21 -0.47 -5.63
N GLU A 186 -0.91 -1.67 -6.14
CA GLU A 186 -1.14 -2.91 -5.39
C GLU A 186 -0.21 -3.02 -4.17
N CYS A 187 1.06 -2.62 -4.27
CA CYS A 187 1.96 -2.57 -3.12
C CYS A 187 1.43 -1.58 -2.04
N ASP A 188 1.00 -0.38 -2.45
CA ASP A 188 0.41 0.61 -1.55
C ASP A 188 -0.89 0.10 -0.90
N LEU A 189 -1.75 -0.56 -1.68
CA LEU A 189 -3.01 -1.12 -1.20
C LEU A 189 -2.78 -2.28 -0.22
N GLN A 190 -1.77 -3.12 -0.46
CA GLN A 190 -1.40 -4.16 0.50
C GLN A 190 -0.98 -3.56 1.84
N LEU A 191 -0.16 -2.50 1.82
CA LEU A 191 0.20 -1.77 3.03
C LEU A 191 -1.04 -1.19 3.72
N ALA A 192 -1.88 -0.45 2.99
CA ALA A 192 -3.07 0.18 3.56
C ALA A 192 -4.05 -0.82 4.20
N ARG A 193 -4.27 -1.97 3.55
CA ARG A 193 -5.09 -3.06 4.12
C ARG A 193 -4.46 -3.63 5.39
N ALA A 194 -3.15 -3.81 5.41
CA ALA A 194 -2.45 -4.34 6.58
C ALA A 194 -2.46 -3.32 7.74
N LEU A 195 -2.23 -2.04 7.47
CA LEU A 195 -2.31 -0.96 8.47
C LEU A 195 -3.72 -0.83 9.05
N SER A 196 -4.77 -0.89 8.22
CA SER A 196 -6.17 -0.93 8.66
C SER A 196 -6.46 -2.17 9.53
N LYS A 197 -5.96 -3.35 9.13
CA LYS A 197 -6.14 -4.61 9.88
C LYS A 197 -5.50 -4.54 11.27
N TYR A 198 -4.30 -3.96 11.38
CA TYR A 198 -3.52 -3.89 12.61
C TYR A 198 -3.64 -2.53 13.33
N GLU A 199 -4.60 -1.69 12.93
CA GLU A 199 -4.73 -0.31 13.41
C GLU A 199 -4.82 -0.22 14.93
N SER A 200 -5.52 -1.16 15.58
CA SER A 200 -5.67 -1.23 17.03
C SER A 200 -4.41 -1.67 17.79
N GLU A 201 -3.39 -2.16 17.08
CA GLU A 201 -2.11 -2.57 17.68
C GLU A 201 -1.13 -1.40 17.80
N TRP A 202 -1.48 -0.21 17.30
CA TRP A 202 -0.61 0.96 17.33
C TRP A 202 -0.17 1.29 18.76
N ASP A 203 1.15 1.27 18.96
CA ASP A 203 1.83 1.54 20.23
C ASP A 203 2.70 2.79 20.14
N GLU A 204 2.36 3.83 20.89
CA GLU A 204 3.10 5.10 20.96
C GLU A 204 4.57 4.91 21.33
N SER A 205 4.91 3.91 22.14
CA SER A 205 6.30 3.64 22.57
C SER A 205 7.22 3.20 21.42
N LEU A 206 6.66 2.81 20.27
CA LEU A 206 7.37 2.46 19.05
C LEU A 206 7.50 3.64 18.07
N HIS A 207 7.03 4.84 18.42
CA HIS A 207 7.07 6.01 17.57
C HIS A 207 8.22 6.96 17.97
N SER A 208 9.12 7.32 17.06
CA SER A 208 10.32 8.13 17.42
C SER A 208 10.03 9.60 17.74
N VAL A 209 8.98 10.18 17.16
CA VAL A 209 8.57 11.58 17.43
C VAL A 209 7.65 11.71 18.64
N LYS A 210 6.60 10.87 18.74
CA LYS A 210 5.61 10.97 19.81
C LYS A 210 5.99 10.19 21.07
N GLY A 211 6.71 9.08 20.92
CA GLY A 211 7.28 8.31 22.00
C GLY A 211 8.81 8.46 22.07
N ASP A 212 9.44 7.56 22.81
CA ASP A 212 10.90 7.56 23.05
C ASP A 212 11.63 6.49 22.22
N PHE A 213 11.06 6.07 21.07
CA PHE A 213 11.64 4.98 20.27
C PHE A 213 12.95 5.39 19.61
N ASP A 214 14.06 4.85 20.12
CA ASP A 214 15.38 4.97 19.49
C ASP A 214 15.59 3.86 18.45
N ARG A 215 15.34 4.23 17.19
CA ARG A 215 15.48 3.36 16.03
C ARG A 215 16.92 2.90 15.81
N GLU A 216 17.91 3.75 16.08
CA GLU A 216 19.32 3.43 15.80
C GLU A 216 19.82 2.31 16.70
N THR A 217 19.47 2.36 17.98
CA THR A 217 19.87 1.31 18.92
C THR A 217 18.98 0.08 18.86
N THR A 218 17.66 0.25 18.70
CA THR A 218 16.70 -0.85 18.74
C THR A 218 16.72 -1.72 17.48
N CYS A 219 16.91 -1.09 16.31
CA CYS A 219 16.88 -1.78 15.02
C CYS A 219 18.26 -2.22 14.54
N ALA A 220 19.33 -1.95 15.30
CA ALA A 220 20.70 -2.28 14.92
C ALA A 220 20.85 -3.74 14.46
N VAL A 221 21.45 -3.93 13.29
CA VAL A 221 21.74 -5.26 12.74
C VAL A 221 23.13 -5.68 13.23
N PRO A 222 23.30 -6.85 13.87
CA PRO A 222 24.61 -7.32 14.28
C PRO A 222 25.58 -7.40 13.09
N PRO A 223 26.88 -7.11 13.29
CA PRO A 223 27.88 -7.29 12.25
C PRO A 223 27.99 -8.78 11.89
N GLY A 224 27.51 -9.11 10.70
CA GLY A 224 27.44 -10.47 10.17
C GLY A 224 26.56 -10.46 8.94
N GLY A 225 27.17 -10.52 7.75
CA GLY A 225 26.43 -10.44 6.49
C GLY A 225 25.32 -11.49 6.44
N GLY A 226 24.07 -11.04 6.43
CA GLY A 226 22.94 -11.93 6.19
C GLY A 226 23.04 -12.54 4.80
N ASN A 227 22.45 -13.72 4.59
CA ASN A 227 22.40 -14.35 3.28
C ASN A 227 21.87 -13.34 2.24
N PRO A 228 22.63 -13.04 1.18
CA PRO A 228 22.24 -12.00 0.24
C PRO A 228 20.92 -12.36 -0.43
N ILE A 229 20.10 -11.34 -0.68
CA ILE A 229 18.94 -11.49 -1.53
C ILE A 229 19.46 -11.58 -2.98
N LEU A 230 19.02 -12.60 -3.71
CA LEU A 230 19.45 -12.83 -5.09
C LEU A 230 18.52 -12.16 -6.09
N GLU A 231 17.23 -12.46 -5.97
CA GLU A 231 16.18 -12.06 -6.92
C GLU A 231 14.84 -11.97 -6.19
N CYS A 232 13.81 -11.54 -6.89
CA CYS A 232 12.42 -11.64 -6.45
C CYS A 232 11.67 -12.78 -7.12
N CYS A 233 10.78 -13.41 -6.36
CA CYS A 233 9.84 -14.39 -6.87
C CYS A 233 8.63 -13.72 -7.52
N GLY A 234 8.04 -14.36 -8.53
CA GLY A 234 6.88 -13.87 -9.27
C GLY A 234 7.23 -13.09 -10.53
N ASP A 235 6.23 -12.39 -11.08
CA ASP A 235 6.35 -11.56 -12.28
C ASP A 235 5.48 -10.29 -12.16
N LYS A 236 5.37 -9.52 -13.24
CA LYS A 236 4.58 -8.27 -13.31
C LYS A 236 3.11 -8.43 -12.93
N THR A 237 2.55 -9.63 -13.08
CA THR A 237 1.13 -9.93 -12.85
C THR A 237 0.85 -10.44 -11.44
N THR A 238 1.89 -10.71 -10.64
CA THR A 238 1.74 -11.30 -9.30
C THR A 238 1.89 -10.30 -8.16
N PHE A 239 2.15 -9.02 -8.45
CA PHE A 239 2.16 -7.98 -7.43
C PHE A 239 0.78 -7.88 -6.75
N PRO A 240 0.73 -7.69 -5.41
CA PRO A 240 1.82 -7.29 -4.53
C PRO A 240 2.52 -8.46 -3.80
N PHE A 241 2.35 -9.69 -4.26
CA PHE A 241 2.82 -10.88 -3.52
C PHE A 241 4.28 -11.23 -3.77
N ASN A 242 4.95 -10.54 -4.69
CA ASN A 242 6.35 -10.79 -5.04
C ASN A 242 7.26 -10.62 -3.82
N GLN A 243 7.96 -11.70 -3.45
CA GLN A 243 8.86 -11.69 -2.30
C GLN A 243 10.32 -11.83 -2.72
N PRO A 244 11.24 -11.14 -2.04
CA PRO A 244 12.67 -11.35 -2.21
C PRO A 244 13.08 -12.75 -1.76
N ARG A 245 13.86 -13.43 -2.60
CA ARG A 245 14.42 -14.76 -2.34
C ARG A 245 15.91 -14.68 -2.08
N ARG A 246 16.38 -15.41 -1.07
CA ARG A 246 17.81 -15.59 -0.76
C ARG A 246 18.38 -16.83 -1.44
N ALA A 247 19.70 -16.95 -1.45
CA ALA A 247 20.42 -18.05 -2.12
C ALA A 247 20.00 -19.47 -1.72
N ASN A 248 19.51 -19.66 -0.50
CA ASN A 248 19.09 -20.96 0.03
C ASN A 248 17.56 -21.11 0.11
N GLN A 249 16.80 -20.37 -0.70
CA GLN A 249 15.35 -20.48 -0.81
C GLN A 249 14.98 -20.83 -2.26
N CYS A 250 13.80 -21.39 -2.49
CA CYS A 250 13.17 -21.49 -3.81
C CYS A 250 11.90 -20.64 -3.87
N CYS A 251 11.47 -20.28 -5.07
CA CYS A 251 10.17 -19.64 -5.28
C CYS A 251 9.04 -20.66 -5.26
N ASP A 252 7.91 -20.26 -4.71
CA ASP A 252 6.60 -20.90 -4.88
C ASP A 252 5.63 -19.85 -5.41
N GLY A 253 5.50 -19.80 -6.74
CA GLY A 253 4.86 -18.66 -7.41
C GLY A 253 5.54 -17.34 -7.03
N PRO A 254 4.80 -16.35 -6.51
CA PRO A 254 5.38 -15.06 -6.11
C PRO A 254 6.06 -15.06 -4.74
N GLU A 255 5.92 -16.13 -3.96
CA GLU A 255 6.42 -16.18 -2.58
C GLU A 255 7.77 -16.92 -2.51
N ALA A 256 8.62 -16.51 -1.56
CA ALA A 256 9.86 -17.21 -1.26
C ALA A 256 9.62 -18.26 -0.16
N LYS A 257 9.94 -19.53 -0.42
CA LYS A 257 9.83 -20.59 0.58
C LYS A 257 10.74 -20.35 1.79
N PRO A 258 10.47 -20.96 2.96
CA PRO A 258 11.37 -20.88 4.13
C PRO A 258 12.82 -21.26 3.81
N LEU A 259 13.76 -20.76 4.62
CA LEU A 259 15.19 -21.05 4.47
C LEU A 259 15.46 -22.56 4.40
N GLY A 260 16.22 -22.99 3.41
CA GLY A 260 16.58 -24.40 3.18
C GLY A 260 15.51 -25.22 2.45
N GLN A 261 14.44 -24.59 1.96
CA GLN A 261 13.37 -25.29 1.24
C GLN A 261 13.31 -24.96 -0.25
N CYS A 262 13.09 -26.03 -1.00
CA CYS A 262 12.60 -26.15 -2.37
C CYS A 262 11.59 -27.31 -2.32
#